data_AF-A0A8X6X3W8-F1
#
_entry.id   AF-A0A8X6X3W8-F1
#
_cell.length_a   1.000
_cell.length_b   1.000
_cell.length_c   1.000
_cell.angle_alpha   90.00
_cell.angle_beta   90.00
_cell.angle_gamma   90.00
#
_symmetry.space_group_name_H-M   'P 1'
#
loop_
_entity.id
_entity.type
_entity.pdbx_description
1 polymer ?
#
loop_
_entity_poly.entity_id
_entity_poly.type
_entity_poly.pdbx_seq_one_letter_code
_entity_poly.pdbx_strand_id
1 'polypeptide(L)'
;MLHLGSNTQIKGVPLSSYFVEELTRSVQGNNRNFTMDNWFTSIPLTDKLLKIPMNFTVAGTIRKNKREILPGLFELQTRSVETFM
;
A
#
# COMPACT_ATOMS: atom_id res chain seq x y z
N MET A 1 -6.57 -5.01 -17.20
CA MET A 1 -7.60 -4.81 -16.16
C MET A 1 -8.06 -3.37 -16.22
N LEU A 2 -9.36 -3.12 -16.40
CA LEU A 2 -9.90 -1.75 -16.60
C LEU A 2 -10.71 -1.32 -15.38
N HIS A 3 -10.61 -0.04 -15.02
CA HIS A 3 -11.52 0.57 -14.06
C HIS A 3 -12.79 1.01 -14.79
N LEU A 4 -13.93 0.43 -14.43
CA LEU A 4 -15.23 0.69 -15.07
C LEU A 4 -16.12 1.59 -14.21
N GLY A 5 -15.52 2.39 -13.31
CA GLY A 5 -16.26 3.18 -12.33
C GLY A 5 -17.08 2.28 -11.40
N SER A 6 -18.34 2.63 -11.19
CA SER A 6 -19.30 1.89 -10.36
C SER A 6 -19.56 0.45 -10.81
N ASN A 7 -19.25 0.12 -12.07
CA ASN A 7 -19.39 -1.24 -12.60
C ASN A 7 -18.20 -2.15 -12.28
N THR A 8 -17.17 -1.65 -11.58
CA THR A 8 -16.01 -2.47 -11.19
C THR A 8 -16.41 -3.41 -10.06
N GLN A 9 -16.53 -4.71 -10.35
CA GLN A 9 -16.89 -5.70 -9.34
C GLN A 9 -15.69 -6.09 -8.48
N ILE A 10 -15.64 -5.58 -7.24
CA ILE A 10 -14.52 -5.77 -6.31
C ILE A 10 -14.83 -6.67 -5.11
N LYS A 11 -16.02 -7.30 -5.08
CA LYS A 11 -16.44 -8.30 -4.07
C LYS A 11 -16.21 -7.85 -2.62
N GLY A 12 -16.42 -6.57 -2.32
CA GLY A 12 -16.27 -6.00 -0.97
C GLY A 12 -14.82 -5.69 -0.55
N VAL A 13 -13.84 -5.94 -1.42
CA VAL A 13 -12.45 -5.55 -1.20
C VAL A 13 -12.26 -4.09 -1.62
N PRO A 14 -11.44 -3.28 -0.91
CA PRO A 14 -11.08 -1.94 -1.38
C PRO A 14 -10.51 -1.97 -2.79
N LEU A 15 -10.92 -1.00 -3.62
CA LEU A 15 -10.56 -0.94 -5.03
C LEU A 15 -9.04 -1.01 -5.26
N SER A 16 -8.27 -0.29 -4.43
CA SER A 16 -6.81 -0.28 -4.49
C SER A 16 -6.20 -1.65 -4.24
N SER A 17 -6.62 -2.34 -3.19
CA SER A 17 -6.19 -3.71 -2.88
C SER A 17 -6.55 -4.69 -4.00
N TYR A 18 -7.77 -4.58 -4.54
CA TYR A 18 -8.21 -5.41 -5.67
C TYR A 18 -7.29 -5.26 -6.89
N PHE A 19 -6.95 -4.03 -7.28
CA PHE A 19 -6.04 -3.79 -8.40
C PHE A 19 -4.64 -4.33 -8.13
N VAL A 20 -4.08 -4.14 -6.94
CA VAL A 20 -2.74 -4.64 -6.62
C VAL A 20 -2.70 -6.17 -6.69
N GLU A 21 -3.67 -6.85 -6.07
CA GLU A 21 -3.72 -8.32 -6.09
C GLU A 21 -3.88 -8.88 -7.50
N GLU A 22 -4.72 -8.25 -8.33
CA GLU A 22 -4.95 -8.71 -9.70
C GLU A 22 -3.74 -8.45 -10.61
N LEU A 23 -3.12 -7.27 -10.51
CA LEU A 23 -1.93 -6.92 -11.32
C LEU A 23 -0.72 -7.77 -10.97
N THR A 24 -0.63 -8.22 -9.72
CA THR A 24 0.53 -8.98 -9.20
C THR A 24 0.33 -10.50 -9.31
N ARG A 25 -0.85 -10.96 -9.73
CA ARG A 25 -1.21 -12.39 -9.85
C ARG A 25 -0.18 -13.22 -10.63
N SER A 26 0.39 -12.68 -11.72
CA SER A 26 1.35 -13.39 -12.56
C SER A 26 2.75 -13.51 -11.97
N VAL A 27 3.05 -12.77 -10.90
CA VAL A 27 4.41 -12.66 -10.33
C VAL A 27 4.48 -13.07 -8.85
N GLN A 28 3.43 -13.69 -8.31
CA GLN A 28 3.38 -14.17 -6.92
C GLN A 28 4.49 -15.18 -6.62
N GLY A 29 5.04 -15.13 -5.40
CA GLY A 29 6.07 -16.05 -4.92
C GLY A 29 7.49 -15.75 -5.38
N ASN A 30 7.70 -14.68 -6.17
CA ASN A 30 9.00 -14.33 -6.73
C ASN A 30 9.87 -13.43 -5.82
N ASN A 31 9.47 -13.17 -4.57
CA ASN A 31 10.21 -12.35 -3.61
C ASN A 31 10.60 -10.97 -4.14
N ARG A 32 9.71 -10.37 -4.97
CA ARG A 32 9.94 -9.05 -5.58
C ARG A 32 9.49 -7.92 -4.66
N ASN A 33 10.14 -6.77 -4.81
CA ASN A 33 9.71 -5.52 -4.21
C ASN A 33 8.78 -4.74 -5.16
N PHE A 34 7.70 -4.19 -4.63
CA PHE A 34 6.82 -3.27 -5.35
C PHE A 34 6.94 -1.86 -4.80
N THR A 35 7.12 -0.90 -5.71
CA THR A 35 7.04 0.51 -5.39
C THR A 35 5.67 1.03 -5.81
N MET A 36 4.88 1.56 -4.88
CA MET A 36 3.51 2.01 -5.17
C MET A 36 3.16 3.37 -4.55
N ASP A 37 2.26 4.08 -5.21
CA ASP A 37 1.72 5.36 -4.72
C ASP A 37 0.78 5.16 -3.52
N ASN A 38 0.57 6.22 -2.74
CA ASN A 38 -0.31 6.28 -1.57
C ASN A 38 -1.75 5.80 -1.80
N TRP A 39 -2.27 5.85 -3.04
CA TRP A 39 -3.59 5.29 -3.35
C TRP A 39 -3.63 3.77 -3.17
N PHE A 40 -2.51 3.10 -3.44
CA PHE A 40 -2.35 1.65 -3.36
C PHE A 40 -1.73 1.20 -2.03
N THR A 41 -1.02 2.07 -1.32
CA THR A 41 -0.39 1.72 -0.05
C THR A 41 -1.36 1.73 1.13
N SER A 42 -1.46 0.60 1.83
CA SER A 42 -2.08 0.52 3.16
C SER A 42 -1.45 -0.59 3.98
N ILE A 43 -1.37 -0.41 5.31
CA ILE A 43 -0.75 -1.39 6.21
C ILE A 43 -1.39 -2.78 6.09
N PRO A 44 -2.74 -2.93 6.10
CA PRO A 44 -3.35 -4.26 5.96
C PRO A 44 -3.06 -4.94 4.62
N LEU A 45 -2.92 -4.15 3.54
CA LEU A 45 -2.57 -4.70 2.23
C LEU A 45 -1.10 -5.15 2.21
N THR A 46 -0.19 -4.36 2.74
CA THR A 46 1.24 -4.71 2.80
C THR A 46 1.46 -6.00 3.60
N ASP A 47 0.78 -6.15 4.75
CA ASP A 47 0.82 -7.37 5.55
C ASP A 47 0.28 -8.60 4.80
N LYS A 48 -0.75 -8.40 3.96
CA LYS A 48 -1.31 -9.46 3.12
C LYS A 48 -0.33 -9.86 2.01
N LEU A 49 0.29 -8.89 1.35
CA LEU A 49 1.25 -9.11 0.26
C LEU A 49 2.52 -9.84 0.72
N LEU A 50 2.94 -9.63 1.96
CA LEU A 50 4.10 -10.30 2.54
C LEU A 50 3.87 -11.80 2.80
N LYS A 51 2.61 -12.22 2.99
CA LYS A 51 2.27 -13.61 3.31
C LYS A 51 2.33 -14.53 2.09
N ILE A 52 2.55 -15.81 2.34
CA ILE A 52 2.44 -16.89 1.34
C ILE A 52 0.99 -16.95 0.84
N PRO A 53 0.74 -17.06 -0.48
CA PRO A 53 1.69 -17.33 -1.56
C PRO A 53 2.28 -16.09 -2.26
N MET A 54 1.95 -14.87 -1.83
CA MET A 54 2.36 -13.65 -2.53
C MET A 54 3.85 -13.32 -2.36
N ASN A 55 4.37 -13.37 -1.13
CA ASN A 55 5.77 -13.12 -0.79
C ASN A 55 6.34 -11.83 -1.44
N PHE A 56 5.64 -10.71 -1.31
CA PHE A 56 6.11 -9.42 -1.81
C PHE A 56 6.53 -8.49 -0.67
N THR A 57 7.53 -7.65 -0.93
CA THR A 57 7.81 -6.47 -0.11
C THR A 57 7.29 -5.22 -0.82
N VAL A 58 7.00 -4.17 -0.04
CA VAL A 58 6.42 -2.93 -0.58
C VAL A 58 7.21 -1.73 -0.07
N ALA A 59 7.61 -0.87 -0.99
CA ALA A 59 8.02 0.50 -0.73
C ALA A 59 6.93 1.44 -1.25
N GLY A 60 6.51 2.42 -0.46
CA GLY A 60 5.47 3.33 -0.90
C GLY A 60 5.24 4.48 0.05
N THR A 61 4.57 5.51 -0.45
CA THR A 61 4.10 6.61 0.39
C THR A 61 2.78 6.22 1.04
N ILE A 62 2.50 6.75 2.22
CA ILE A 62 1.25 6.52 2.95
C ILE A 62 0.59 7.86 3.26
N ARG A 63 -0.75 7.93 3.15
CA ARG A 63 -1.47 9.17 3.47
C ARG A 63 -1.37 9.50 4.95
N LYS A 64 -1.13 10.77 5.27
CA LYS A 64 -0.96 11.28 6.65
C LYS A 64 -2.12 10.93 7.60
N ASN A 65 -3.35 10.77 7.07
CA ASN A 65 -4.54 10.52 7.87
C ASN A 65 -4.76 9.03 8.25
N LYS A 66 -3.78 8.16 7.99
CA LYS A 66 -3.84 6.75 8.37
C LYS A 66 -3.63 6.60 9.88
N ARG A 67 -4.53 5.85 10.53
CA ARG A 67 -4.56 5.67 11.99
C ARG A 67 -3.37 4.88 12.51
N GLU A 68 -2.75 4.11 11.62
CA GLU A 68 -1.58 3.28 11.87
C GLU A 68 -0.29 4.11 12.04
N ILE A 69 -0.29 5.38 11.61
CA ILE A 69 0.87 6.26 11.76
C ILE A 69 0.89 6.82 13.19
N LEU A 70 2.03 6.68 13.86
CA LEU A 70 2.24 7.20 15.20
C LEU A 70 2.06 8.72 15.23
N PRO A 71 1.26 9.28 16.17
CA PRO A 71 1.01 10.72 16.24
C PRO A 71 2.28 11.58 16.33
N GLY A 72 3.30 11.11 17.05
CA GLY A 72 4.59 11.80 17.19
C GLY A 72 5.38 11.94 15.88
N LEU A 73 5.00 11.23 14.82
CA LEU A 73 5.58 11.42 13.49
C LEU A 73 5.09 12.71 12.82
N PHE A 74 4.03 13.33 13.34
CA PHE A 74 3.45 14.58 12.83
C PHE A 74 3.89 15.83 13.59
N GLU A 75 4.71 15.68 14.64
CA GLU A 75 5.29 16.79 15.40
C GLU A 75 6.42 17.44 14.60
N LEU A 76 6.04 18.34 13.68
CA LEU A 76 6.99 18.98 12.75
C LEU A 76 7.63 20.25 13.32
N GLN A 77 6.99 20.91 14.31
CA GLN A 77 7.46 22.19 14.83
C GLN A 77 8.75 22.09 15.67
N THR A 78 9.01 20.90 16.23
CA THR A 78 10.17 20.65 17.11
C THR A 78 11.32 19.93 16.38
N ARG A 79 11.13 19.52 15.12
CA ARG A 79 12.14 18.80 14.33
C ARG A 79 12.92 19.76 13.44
N SER A 80 14.25 19.61 13.39
CA SER A 80 15.07 20.35 12.42
C SER A 80 14.84 19.80 11.01
N VAL A 81 14.98 20.67 10.01
CA VAL A 81 14.74 20.33 8.59
C VAL A 81 15.69 19.21 8.09
N GLU A 82 16.85 19.04 8.73
CA GLU A 82 17.84 18.04 8.35
C GLU A 82 17.51 16.63 8.85
N THR A 83 16.61 16.47 9.84
CA THR A 83 16.18 15.14 10.32
C THR A 83 15.12 14.48 9.41
N PHE A 84 14.88 15.03 8.22
CA PHE A 84 13.93 14.50 7.24
C PHE A 84 14.55 13.47 6.27
N MET A 85 15.85 13.20 6.36
CA MET A 85 16.54 12.09 5.67
C MET A 85 16.81 10.92 6.60
#